data_AF-A0AAD1ST61-F1
#
_entry.id   AF-A0AAD1ST61-F1
#
_cell.length_a   1.000
_cell.length_b   1.000
_cell.length_c   1.000
_cell.angle_alpha   90.00
_cell.angle_beta   90.00
_cell.angle_gamma   90.00
#
_symmetry.space_group_name_H-M   'P 1'
#
loop_
_entity.id
_entity.type
_entity.pdbx_description
1 polymer ?
#
loop_
_entity_poly.entity_id
_entity_poly.type
_entity_poly.pdbx_seq_one_letter_code
_entity_poly.pdbx_strand_id
1 'polypeptide(L)'
;MLSVTVEKCHNSTIILGPVQSSLHVQMCDNVKIISVCQRLSLLSTTNCTFHVLTPTRPLLFSGNQGVVFAPYHTHYPMLEDHMGQTGLATLPNYWDRPLSLAVDNSDQKVWKLISPREFTTFVVPFEMEGDTTEIPGGLPPAFLKSTVQREQKVQMWQKTVKEAGLTKEQRKQFQALVELKFNEWLKSTGNRHQLDSLVQPSDVSKQVAG
;
A
#
# COMPACT_ATOMS: atom_id res chain seq x y z
N MET A 1 9.29 -13.66 12.34
CA MET A 1 8.44 -14.87 12.15
C MET A 1 9.12 -15.80 11.15
N LEU A 2 9.03 -17.13 11.32
CA LEU A 2 9.70 -18.06 10.39
C LEU A 2 9.00 -18.10 9.03
N SER A 3 7.75 -18.55 8.98
CA SER A 3 6.93 -18.62 7.77
C SER A 3 5.51 -18.13 8.06
N VAL A 4 4.85 -17.56 7.06
CA VAL A 4 3.49 -17.04 7.15
C VAL A 4 2.69 -17.49 5.93
N THR A 5 1.46 -17.96 6.16
CA THR A 5 0.49 -18.27 5.11
C THR A 5 -0.72 -17.36 5.26
N VAL A 6 -1.07 -16.65 4.20
CA VAL A 6 -2.28 -15.84 4.09
C VAL A 6 -3.22 -16.57 3.12
N GLU A 7 -4.37 -17.00 3.62
CA GLU A 7 -5.30 -17.83 2.85
C GLU A 7 -6.74 -17.31 2.96
N LYS A 8 -7.47 -17.31 1.84
CA LYS A 8 -8.92 -16.99 1.79
C LYS A 8 -9.26 -15.60 2.36
N CYS A 9 -8.33 -14.66 2.27
CA CYS A 9 -8.55 -13.27 2.66
C CYS A 9 -9.19 -12.48 1.51
N HIS A 10 -10.09 -11.56 1.84
CA HIS A 10 -10.81 -10.75 0.88
C HIS A 10 -10.82 -9.29 1.33
N ASN A 11 -10.71 -8.34 0.39
CA ASN A 11 -10.90 -6.89 0.64
C ASN A 11 -10.08 -6.36 1.85
N SER A 12 -8.84 -6.80 1.99
CA SER A 12 -8.04 -6.58 3.20
C SER A 12 -6.67 -5.98 2.89
N THR A 13 -6.15 -5.17 3.81
CA THR A 13 -4.73 -4.76 3.83
C THR A 13 -4.05 -5.48 4.98
N ILE A 14 -3.05 -6.30 4.68
CA ILE A 14 -2.31 -7.11 5.65
C ILE A 14 -0.85 -6.66 5.64
N ILE A 15 -0.37 -6.28 6.81
CA ILE A 15 1.00 -5.84 7.04
C ILE A 15 1.66 -6.85 7.94
N LEU A 16 2.83 -7.32 7.53
CA LEU A 16 3.60 -8.29 8.28
C LEU A 16 4.98 -7.70 8.54
N GLY A 17 5.50 -7.92 9.75
CA GLY A 17 6.93 -7.76 10.00
C GLY A 17 7.75 -8.73 9.13
N PRO A 18 9.09 -8.65 9.21
CA PRO A 18 9.99 -9.52 8.45
C PRO A 18 9.70 -11.02 8.61
N VAL A 19 9.51 -11.69 7.48
CA VAL A 19 9.24 -13.13 7.37
C VAL A 19 10.50 -13.85 6.91
N GLN A 20 11.16 -14.55 7.83
CA GLN A 20 12.50 -15.10 7.69
C GLN A 20 12.64 -16.15 6.57
N SER A 21 11.62 -16.97 6.32
CA SER A 21 11.69 -18.08 5.36
C SER A 21 10.75 -17.91 4.18
N SER A 22 9.44 -17.88 4.40
CA SER A 22 8.48 -17.81 3.30
C SER A 22 7.16 -17.16 3.66
N LEU A 23 6.69 -16.34 2.75
CA LEU A 23 5.34 -15.79 2.71
C LEU A 23 4.57 -16.46 1.57
N HIS A 24 3.54 -17.23 1.94
CA HIS A 24 2.64 -17.90 1.02
C HIS A 24 1.31 -17.15 1.01
N VAL A 25 0.84 -16.76 -0.18
CA VAL A 25 -0.46 -16.09 -0.32
C VAL A 25 -1.31 -16.88 -1.31
N GLN A 26 -2.42 -17.42 -0.82
CA GLN A 26 -3.24 -18.36 -1.59
C GLN A 26 -4.73 -18.06 -1.50
N MET A 27 -5.44 -18.21 -2.62
CA MET A 27 -6.91 -18.06 -2.66
C MET A 27 -7.40 -16.72 -2.09
N CYS A 28 -6.68 -15.63 -2.35
CA CYS A 28 -7.01 -14.30 -1.86
C CYS A 28 -7.55 -13.42 -2.99
N ASP A 29 -8.52 -12.56 -2.69
CA ASP A 29 -9.13 -11.64 -3.64
C ASP A 29 -9.15 -10.19 -3.13
N ASN A 30 -8.68 -9.25 -3.95
CA ASN A 30 -8.59 -7.84 -3.60
C ASN A 30 -7.84 -7.59 -2.26
N VAL A 31 -6.68 -8.23 -2.10
CA VAL A 31 -5.84 -8.11 -0.90
C VAL A 31 -4.56 -7.33 -1.20
N LYS A 32 -4.21 -6.40 -0.31
CA LYS A 32 -2.91 -5.73 -0.29
C LYS A 32 -2.01 -6.35 0.77
N ILE A 33 -0.85 -6.85 0.36
CA ILE A 33 0.16 -7.41 1.25
C ILE A 33 1.37 -6.48 1.30
N ILE A 34 1.81 -6.14 2.53
CA ILE A 34 2.99 -5.30 2.77
C ILE A 34 3.94 -6.06 3.71
N SER A 35 5.10 -6.49 3.22
CA SER A 35 6.03 -7.29 4.02
C SER A 35 7.45 -7.33 3.47
N VAL A 36 8.42 -7.46 4.38
CA VAL A 36 9.78 -7.92 4.07
C VAL A 36 9.79 -9.45 4.19
N CYS A 37 10.28 -10.18 3.18
CA CYS A 37 10.30 -11.63 3.25
C CYS A 37 11.44 -12.27 2.45
N GLN A 38 11.94 -13.42 2.92
CA GLN A 38 12.98 -14.15 2.19
C GLN A 38 12.48 -14.70 0.85
N ARG A 39 11.27 -15.27 0.83
CA ARG A 39 10.60 -15.80 -0.38
C ARG A 39 9.12 -15.42 -0.36
N LEU A 40 8.60 -15.03 -1.51
CA LEU A 40 7.18 -14.81 -1.74
C LEU A 40 6.65 -15.83 -2.76
N SER A 41 5.51 -16.45 -2.48
CA SER A 41 4.82 -17.31 -3.44
C SER A 41 3.33 -17.07 -3.47
N LEU A 42 2.75 -17.07 -4.68
CA LEU A 42 1.36 -16.73 -4.95
C LEU A 42 0.64 -17.89 -5.65
N LEU A 43 -0.55 -18.25 -5.16
CA LEU A 43 -1.40 -19.29 -5.75
C LEU A 43 -2.85 -18.81 -5.80
N SER A 44 -3.48 -18.84 -6.99
CA SER A 44 -4.90 -18.52 -7.13
C SER A 44 -5.31 -17.17 -6.50
N THR A 45 -4.52 -16.10 -6.71
CA THR A 45 -4.84 -14.76 -6.21
C THR A 45 -5.49 -13.88 -7.28
N THR A 46 -6.47 -13.06 -6.90
CA THR A 46 -7.18 -12.17 -7.83
C THR A 46 -7.09 -10.72 -7.36
N ASN A 47 -6.71 -9.79 -8.24
CA ASN A 47 -6.62 -8.36 -7.96
C ASN A 47 -5.79 -7.99 -6.70
N CYS A 48 -4.76 -8.79 -6.40
CA CYS A 48 -3.92 -8.59 -5.22
C CYS A 48 -2.72 -7.69 -5.52
N THR A 49 -2.35 -6.84 -4.56
CA THR A 49 -1.19 -5.95 -4.65
C THR A 49 -0.14 -6.32 -3.60
N PHE A 50 1.11 -6.45 -4.02
CA PHE A 50 2.23 -6.88 -3.19
C PHE A 50 3.29 -5.79 -3.14
N HIS A 51 3.44 -5.18 -1.97
CA HIS A 51 4.52 -4.26 -1.67
C HIS A 51 5.57 -4.97 -0.84
N VAL A 52 6.64 -5.42 -1.49
CA VAL A 52 7.59 -6.33 -0.86
C VAL A 52 9.04 -5.91 -1.02
N LEU A 53 9.82 -6.26 -0.01
CA LEU A 53 11.27 -6.29 -0.06
C LEU A 53 11.67 -7.75 0.04
N THR A 54 12.34 -8.28 -0.98
CA THR A 54 12.72 -9.69 -1.00
C THR A 54 14.01 -9.94 -1.78
N PRO A 55 14.95 -10.72 -1.21
CA PRO A 55 16.20 -11.08 -1.89
C PRO A 55 16.02 -12.20 -2.93
N THR A 56 14.79 -12.65 -3.18
CA THR A 56 14.48 -13.66 -4.20
C THR A 56 13.36 -13.18 -5.12
N ARG A 57 13.28 -13.78 -6.31
CA ARG A 57 12.20 -13.48 -7.27
C ARG A 57 10.86 -14.02 -6.72
N PRO A 58 9.78 -13.21 -6.63
CA PRO A 58 8.46 -13.72 -6.29
C PRO A 58 8.01 -14.85 -7.24
N LEU A 59 7.46 -15.93 -6.70
CA LEU A 59 7.02 -17.08 -7.48
C LEU A 59 5.51 -17.04 -7.68
N LEU A 60 5.06 -17.11 -8.93
CA LEU A 60 3.64 -17.14 -9.28
C LEU A 60 3.30 -18.54 -9.80
N PHE A 61 2.47 -19.27 -9.03
CA PHE A 61 1.86 -20.51 -9.46
C PHE A 61 0.58 -20.25 -10.28
N SER A 62 -0.23 -21.28 -10.52
CA SER A 62 -1.43 -21.19 -11.35
C SER A 62 -2.54 -20.34 -10.73
N GLY A 63 -3.45 -19.84 -11.59
CA GLY A 63 -4.71 -19.22 -11.17
C GLY A 63 -4.60 -17.78 -10.68
N ASN A 64 -3.45 -17.14 -10.87
CA ASN A 64 -3.27 -15.73 -10.50
C ASN A 64 -3.85 -14.81 -11.59
N GLN A 65 -4.54 -13.73 -11.19
CA GLN A 65 -5.07 -12.72 -12.10
C GLN A 65 -4.98 -11.32 -11.49
N GLY A 66 -4.61 -10.32 -12.29
CA GLY A 66 -4.58 -8.92 -11.85
C GLY A 66 -3.56 -8.64 -10.74
N VAL A 67 -2.47 -9.41 -10.67
CA VAL A 67 -1.43 -9.24 -9.64
C VAL A 67 -0.64 -7.94 -9.89
N VAL A 68 -0.44 -7.15 -8.84
CA VAL A 68 0.37 -5.92 -8.92
C VAL A 68 1.56 -6.01 -7.97
N PHE A 69 2.77 -5.83 -8.48
CA PHE A 69 3.98 -5.72 -7.68
C PHE A 69 4.41 -4.26 -7.54
N ALA A 70 4.92 -3.93 -6.35
CA ALA A 70 5.34 -2.60 -5.99
C ALA A 70 6.50 -2.67 -4.97
N PRO A 71 7.34 -1.63 -4.89
CA PRO A 71 8.36 -1.60 -3.85
C PRO A 71 7.72 -1.55 -2.47
N TYR A 72 8.42 -2.12 -1.48
CA TYR A 72 8.11 -1.90 -0.07
C TYR A 72 8.09 -0.39 0.24
N HIS A 73 7.10 0.08 1.00
CA HIS A 73 6.72 1.49 1.03
C HIS A 73 6.30 2.01 2.40
N THR A 74 6.72 1.33 3.45
CA THR A 74 6.36 1.66 4.83
C THR A 74 7.55 1.43 5.74
N HIS A 75 7.47 1.97 6.95
CA HIS A 75 8.31 1.57 8.07
C HIS A 75 7.46 1.51 9.33
N TYR A 76 7.99 0.85 10.36
CA TYR A 76 7.50 0.98 11.74
C TYR A 76 8.73 1.02 12.66
N PRO A 77 8.64 1.61 13.87
CA PRO A 77 9.82 1.95 14.67
C PRO A 77 10.81 0.80 14.96
N MET A 78 10.36 -0.44 15.14
CA MET A 78 11.25 -1.62 15.34
C MET A 78 11.63 -2.38 14.06
N LEU A 79 11.37 -1.82 12.87
CA LEU A 79 11.48 -2.59 11.63
C LEU A 79 12.91 -3.06 11.35
N GLU A 80 13.92 -2.19 11.52
CA GLU A 80 15.32 -2.56 11.28
C GLU A 80 15.80 -3.63 12.27
N ASP A 81 15.40 -3.56 13.54
CA ASP A 81 15.69 -4.60 14.54
C ASP A 81 15.07 -5.94 14.17
N HIS A 82 13.80 -5.94 13.77
CA HIS A 82 13.13 -7.17 13.32
C HIS A 82 13.75 -7.74 12.03
N MET A 83 14.27 -6.87 11.14
CA MET A 83 15.02 -7.31 9.96
C MET A 83 16.34 -7.96 10.38
N GLY A 84 17.07 -7.35 11.32
CA GLY A 84 18.29 -7.91 11.90
C GLY A 84 18.09 -9.29 12.53
N GLN A 85 17.03 -9.46 13.32
CA GLN A 85 16.67 -10.73 13.96
C GLN A 85 16.36 -11.85 12.96
N THR A 86 15.92 -11.52 11.75
CA THR A 86 15.60 -12.48 10.69
C THR A 86 16.72 -12.66 9.67
N GLY A 87 17.80 -11.87 9.77
CA GLY A 87 18.91 -11.85 8.81
C GLY A 87 18.52 -11.27 7.44
N LEU A 88 17.40 -10.55 7.34
CA LEU A 88 16.92 -9.95 6.10
C LEU A 88 17.56 -8.58 5.91
N ALA A 89 18.25 -8.41 4.78
CA ALA A 89 18.87 -7.14 4.40
C ALA A 89 18.03 -6.40 3.34
N THR A 90 18.36 -5.13 3.10
CA THR A 90 17.69 -4.29 2.10
C THR A 90 18.11 -4.63 0.66
N LEU A 91 19.26 -5.29 0.49
CA LEU A 91 19.79 -5.75 -0.79
C LEU A 91 20.30 -7.20 -0.68
N PRO A 92 20.17 -8.01 -1.75
CA PRO A 92 19.50 -7.69 -3.01
C PRO A 92 17.97 -7.57 -2.85
N ASN A 93 17.31 -6.93 -3.81
CA ASN A 93 15.85 -6.76 -3.79
C ASN A 93 15.27 -7.01 -5.19
N TYR A 94 14.49 -8.08 -5.35
CA TYR A 94 13.97 -8.58 -6.65
C TYR A 94 12.44 -8.56 -6.73
N TRP A 95 11.78 -7.70 -5.95
CA TRP A 95 10.32 -7.53 -5.95
C TRP A 95 9.72 -7.29 -7.35
N ASP A 96 10.48 -6.69 -8.26
CA ASP A 96 10.09 -6.32 -9.63
C ASP A 96 10.38 -7.39 -10.68
N ARG A 97 10.94 -8.53 -10.27
CA ARG A 97 11.28 -9.66 -11.16
C ARG A 97 10.52 -10.93 -10.80
N PRO A 98 9.17 -10.94 -10.79
CA PRO A 98 8.42 -12.17 -10.53
C PRO A 98 8.72 -13.24 -11.59
N LEU A 99 8.57 -14.51 -11.21
CA LEU A 99 8.72 -15.68 -12.06
C LEU A 99 7.39 -16.44 -12.09
N SER A 100 6.76 -16.48 -13.26
CA SER A 100 5.58 -17.33 -13.51
C SER A 100 6.03 -18.76 -13.76
N LEU A 101 5.55 -19.68 -12.93
CA LEU A 101 5.78 -21.13 -13.02
C LEU A 101 4.57 -21.88 -13.58
N ALA A 102 3.44 -21.19 -13.76
CA ALA A 102 2.22 -21.76 -14.31
C ALA A 102 2.32 -21.93 -15.83
N VAL A 103 1.84 -23.06 -16.33
CA VAL A 103 1.64 -23.33 -17.76
C VAL A 103 0.20 -22.93 -18.10
N ASP A 104 -0.08 -21.63 -18.05
CA ASP A 104 -1.41 -21.13 -18.39
C ASP A 104 -1.43 -20.83 -19.89
N ASN A 105 -2.27 -21.53 -20.66
CA ASN A 105 -2.43 -21.40 -22.13
C ASN A 105 -3.00 -20.04 -22.60
N SER A 106 -2.97 -19.02 -21.76
CA SER A 106 -3.48 -17.69 -22.05
C SER A 106 -2.32 -16.72 -22.27
N ASP A 107 -2.33 -16.00 -23.39
CA ASP A 107 -1.41 -14.87 -23.67
C ASP A 107 -1.58 -13.68 -22.69
N GLN A 108 -2.43 -13.83 -21.66
CA GLN A 108 -2.76 -12.77 -20.73
C GLN A 108 -1.64 -12.56 -19.70
N LYS A 109 -1.14 -11.33 -19.64
CA LYS A 109 -0.18 -10.91 -18.63
C LYS A 109 -0.84 -10.94 -17.23
N VAL A 110 -0.47 -11.94 -16.43
CA VAL A 110 -1.02 -12.19 -15.08
C VAL A 110 -0.68 -11.09 -14.07
N TRP A 111 0.46 -10.43 -14.24
CA TRP A 111 0.98 -9.45 -13.29
C TRP A 111 1.48 -8.17 -13.96
N LYS A 112 1.49 -7.08 -13.22
CA LYS A 112 2.10 -5.80 -13.64
C LYS A 112 2.85 -5.15 -12.49
N LEU A 113 3.70 -4.18 -12.82
CA LEU A 113 4.27 -3.28 -11.81
C LEU A 113 3.32 -2.09 -11.62
N ILE A 114 3.22 -1.59 -10.39
CA ILE A 114 2.51 -0.34 -10.14
C ILE A 114 3.22 0.82 -10.84
N SER A 115 2.44 1.75 -11.39
CA SER A 115 3.01 2.99 -11.94
C SER A 115 3.55 3.86 -10.79
N PRO A 116 4.74 4.49 -10.94
CA PRO A 116 5.22 5.46 -9.94
C PRO A 116 4.21 6.58 -9.65
N ARG A 117 3.33 6.93 -10.59
CA ARG A 117 2.30 7.96 -10.40
C ARG A 117 1.15 7.53 -9.49
N GLU A 118 0.89 6.23 -9.42
CA GLU A 118 -0.17 5.64 -8.59
C GLU A 118 0.36 5.22 -7.22
N PHE A 119 1.68 5.27 -7.02
CA PHE A 119 2.35 4.85 -5.81
C PHE A 119 2.23 5.88 -4.68
N THR A 120 1.95 5.40 -3.48
CA THR A 120 1.96 6.19 -2.24
C THR A 120 2.68 5.40 -1.15
N THR A 121 3.31 6.11 -0.20
CA THR A 121 3.80 5.49 1.04
C THR A 121 2.62 5.10 1.94
N PHE A 122 2.86 4.17 2.86
CA PHE A 122 1.86 3.70 3.81
C PHE A 122 2.30 4.06 5.21
N VAL A 123 1.34 4.45 6.05
CA VAL A 123 1.55 4.79 7.45
C VAL A 123 0.97 3.67 8.29
N VAL A 124 1.81 3.05 9.10
CA VAL A 124 1.41 1.99 10.00
C VAL A 124 0.57 2.58 11.13
N PRO A 125 -0.71 2.15 11.32
CA PRO A 125 -1.67 2.82 12.19
C PRO A 125 -1.56 2.34 13.65
N PHE A 126 -0.33 2.24 14.17
CA PHE A 126 -0.09 1.95 15.59
C PHE A 126 1.18 2.63 16.06
N GLU A 127 1.24 2.88 17.37
CA GLU A 127 2.41 3.44 18.04
C GLU A 127 3.24 2.33 18.66
N MET A 128 4.56 2.47 18.60
CA MET A 128 5.51 1.59 19.29
C MET A 128 6.84 2.34 19.48
N GLU A 129 7.65 1.90 20.43
CA GLU A 129 9.02 2.42 20.60
C GLU A 129 9.98 1.78 19.59
N GLY A 130 10.95 2.56 19.09
CA GLY A 130 11.99 2.11 18.17
C GLY A 130 12.60 3.26 17.38
N ASP A 131 13.71 3.00 16.69
CA ASP A 131 14.54 4.04 16.05
C ASP A 131 14.35 4.16 14.53
N THR A 132 13.64 3.23 13.89
CA THR A 132 13.41 3.28 12.45
C THR A 132 12.42 4.38 12.10
N THR A 133 12.87 5.36 11.31
CA THR A 133 12.08 6.55 10.91
C THR A 133 11.88 6.67 9.40
N GLU A 134 12.47 5.76 8.62
CA GLU A 134 12.39 5.76 7.16
C GLU A 134 12.25 4.34 6.62
N ILE A 135 11.93 4.24 5.33
CA ILE A 135 11.76 2.96 4.64
C ILE A 135 13.16 2.33 4.47
N PRO A 136 13.44 1.15 5.08
CA PRO A 136 14.76 0.54 4.96
C PRO A 136 15.12 0.27 3.50
N GLY A 137 16.31 0.75 3.08
CA GLY A 137 16.78 0.66 1.70
C GLY A 137 16.19 1.70 0.74
N GLY A 138 15.29 2.56 1.23
CA GLY A 138 14.68 3.63 0.46
C GLY A 138 13.75 3.16 -0.66
N LEU A 139 13.29 4.13 -1.46
CA LEU A 139 12.47 3.87 -2.64
C LEU A 139 13.33 3.90 -3.91
N PRO A 140 12.97 3.11 -4.94
CA PRO A 140 13.65 3.23 -6.23
C PRO A 140 13.48 4.64 -6.82
N PRO A 141 14.45 5.17 -7.59
CA PRO A 141 14.50 6.59 -7.96
C PRO A 141 13.23 7.13 -8.63
N ALA A 142 12.58 6.33 -9.48
CA ALA A 142 11.34 6.72 -10.15
C ALA A 142 10.18 6.95 -9.16
N PHE A 143 10.08 6.10 -8.13
CA PHE A 143 9.06 6.20 -7.08
C PHE A 143 9.35 7.36 -6.14
N LEU A 144 10.61 7.53 -5.73
CA LEU A 144 11.04 8.66 -4.92
C LEU A 144 10.72 10.00 -5.61
N LYS A 145 11.09 10.14 -6.89
CA LYS A 145 10.80 11.32 -7.69
C LYS A 145 9.30 11.61 -7.77
N SER A 146 8.48 10.59 -7.97
CA SER A 146 7.01 10.74 -8.04
C SER A 146 6.42 11.20 -6.71
N THR A 147 6.89 10.65 -5.59
CA THR A 147 6.47 11.05 -4.24
C THR A 147 6.84 12.51 -3.95
N VAL A 148 8.09 12.91 -4.23
CA VAL A 148 8.54 14.30 -4.05
C VAL A 148 7.74 15.27 -4.93
N GLN A 149 7.50 14.92 -6.20
CA GLN A 149 6.68 15.76 -7.08
C GLN A 149 5.25 15.92 -6.58
N ARG A 150 4.66 14.87 -6.01
CA ARG A 150 3.32 14.92 -5.43
C ARG A 150 3.29 15.81 -4.19
N GLU A 151 4.27 15.69 -3.32
CA GLU A 151 4.40 16.54 -2.14
C GLU A 151 4.58 18.01 -2.51
N GLN A 152 5.45 18.31 -3.48
CA GLN A 152 5.64 19.67 -4.00
C GLN A 152 4.34 20.27 -4.55
N LYS A 153 3.52 19.48 -5.27
CA LYS A 153 2.21 19.94 -5.75
C LYS A 153 1.26 20.27 -4.61
N VAL A 154 1.25 19.45 -3.55
CA VAL A 154 0.42 19.71 -2.36
C VAL A 154 0.89 20.98 -1.65
N GLN A 155 2.20 21.14 -1.43
CA GLN A 155 2.78 22.34 -0.82
C GLN A 155 2.50 23.60 -1.64
N MET A 156 2.65 23.52 -2.96
CA MET A 156 2.33 24.61 -3.88
C MET A 156 0.86 24.98 -3.80
N TRP A 157 -0.05 24.00 -3.83
CA TRP A 157 -1.48 24.24 -3.70
C TRP A 157 -1.84 24.89 -2.37
N GLN A 158 -1.29 24.41 -1.25
CA GLN A 158 -1.50 25.00 0.08
C GLN A 158 -1.02 26.46 0.13
N LYS A 159 0.15 26.74 -0.47
CA LYS A 159 0.68 28.10 -0.60
C LYS A 159 -0.25 28.99 -1.42
N THR A 160 -0.69 28.52 -2.60
CA THR A 160 -1.63 29.25 -3.45
C THR A 160 -2.93 29.57 -2.72
N VAL A 161 -3.52 28.62 -1.98
CA VAL A 161 -4.74 28.85 -1.20
C VAL A 161 -4.51 29.87 -0.07
N LYS A 162 -3.35 29.82 0.59
CA LYS A 162 -2.99 30.77 1.66
C LYS A 162 -2.78 32.19 1.12
N GLU A 163 -2.11 32.32 -0.02
CA GLU A 163 -1.74 33.60 -0.65
C GLU A 163 -2.87 34.23 -1.45
N ALA A 164 -3.94 33.48 -1.78
CA ALA A 164 -5.09 33.98 -2.52
C ALA A 164 -5.89 35.09 -1.82
N GLY A 165 -5.58 35.43 -0.56
CA GLY A 165 -6.22 36.54 0.16
C GLY A 165 -7.73 36.37 0.38
N LEU A 166 -8.22 35.12 0.37
CA LEU A 166 -9.65 34.82 0.42
C LEU A 166 -10.29 35.34 1.71
N THR A 167 -11.41 36.06 1.54
CA THR A 167 -12.29 36.46 2.65
C THR A 167 -12.89 35.23 3.35
N LYS A 168 -13.45 35.41 4.55
CA LYS A 168 -14.10 34.33 5.31
C LYS A 168 -15.22 33.64 4.50
N GLU A 169 -16.00 34.41 3.75
CA GLU A 169 -17.10 33.88 2.93
C GLU A 169 -16.57 33.10 1.71
N GLN A 170 -15.56 33.64 1.02
CA GLN A 170 -14.93 32.94 -0.10
C GLN A 170 -14.24 31.65 0.33
N ARG A 171 -13.61 31.61 1.51
CA ARG A 171 -13.05 30.38 2.08
C ARG A 171 -14.12 29.32 2.31
N LYS A 172 -15.29 29.72 2.82
CA LYS A 172 -16.43 28.82 3.03
C LYS A 172 -16.95 28.25 1.71
N GLN A 173 -17.11 29.10 0.69
CA GLN A 173 -17.52 28.66 -0.65
C GLN A 173 -16.50 27.73 -1.29
N PHE A 174 -15.21 28.05 -1.18
CA PHE A 174 -14.12 27.23 -1.69
C PHE A 174 -14.10 25.85 -1.02
N GLN A 175 -14.22 25.80 0.30
CA GLN A 175 -14.29 24.55 1.07
C GLN A 175 -15.45 23.66 0.59
N ALA A 176 -16.65 24.23 0.41
CA ALA A 176 -17.81 23.49 -0.08
C ALA A 176 -17.59 22.90 -1.49
N LEU A 177 -16.90 23.64 -2.38
CA LEU A 177 -16.53 23.14 -3.71
C LEU A 177 -15.50 22.01 -3.65
N VAL A 178 -14.49 22.13 -2.78
CA VAL A 178 -13.49 21.07 -2.57
C VAL A 178 -14.17 19.80 -2.05
N GLU A 179 -15.05 19.91 -1.07
CA GLU A 179 -15.81 18.79 -0.53
C GLU A 179 -16.71 18.13 -1.59
N LEU A 180 -17.40 18.94 -2.40
CA LEU A 180 -18.21 18.42 -3.51
C LEU A 180 -17.34 17.62 -4.50
N LYS A 181 -16.22 18.19 -4.96
CA LYS A 181 -15.31 17.55 -5.91
C LYS A 181 -14.65 16.30 -5.32
N PHE A 182 -14.32 16.31 -4.03
CA PHE A 182 -13.82 15.15 -3.33
C PHE A 182 -14.85 14.02 -3.26
N ASN A 183 -16.12 14.34 -2.97
CA ASN A 183 -17.21 13.36 -2.98
C ASN A 183 -17.48 12.77 -4.37
N GLU A 184 -17.45 13.59 -5.42
CA GLU A 184 -17.54 13.12 -6.82
C GLU A 184 -16.39 12.16 -7.15
N TRP A 185 -15.18 12.49 -6.70
CA TRP A 185 -14.01 11.63 -6.88
C TRP A 185 -14.17 10.29 -6.15
N LEU A 186 -14.55 10.30 -4.86
CA LEU A 186 -14.76 9.08 -4.07
C LEU A 186 -15.76 8.11 -4.71
N LYS A 187 -16.83 8.65 -5.31
CA LYS A 187 -17.85 7.85 -6.02
C LYS A 187 -17.31 7.29 -7.32
N SER A 188 -16.64 8.10 -8.14
CA SER A 188 -16.13 7.67 -9.45
C SER A 188 -14.97 6.67 -9.35
N THR A 189 -14.19 6.70 -8.26
CA THR A 189 -13.08 5.76 -8.06
C THR A 189 -13.43 4.54 -7.20
N GLY A 190 -14.63 4.49 -6.60
CA GLY A 190 -15.01 3.43 -5.65
C GLY A 190 -14.29 3.51 -4.29
N ASN A 191 -13.53 4.58 -4.02
CA ASN A 191 -12.80 4.75 -2.74
C ASN A 191 -13.71 5.07 -1.55
N ARG A 192 -15.02 5.28 -1.79
CA ARG A 192 -16.00 5.59 -0.74
C ARG A 192 -15.99 4.56 0.40
N HIS A 193 -15.88 3.28 0.08
CA HIS A 193 -15.84 2.20 1.07
C HIS A 193 -14.71 2.35 2.09
N GLN A 194 -13.56 2.92 1.70
CA GLN A 194 -12.43 3.12 2.62
C GLN A 194 -12.80 4.09 3.74
N LEU A 195 -13.57 5.14 3.44
CA LEU A 195 -14.03 6.09 4.46
C LEU A 195 -15.13 5.50 5.32
N ASP A 196 -16.09 4.79 4.72
CA ASP A 196 -17.18 4.17 5.47
C ASP A 196 -16.63 3.14 6.48
N SER A 197 -15.51 2.47 6.17
CA SER A 197 -14.82 1.56 7.09
C SER A 197 -14.06 2.23 8.25
N LEU A 198 -13.81 3.55 8.18
CA LEU A 198 -13.17 4.32 9.25
C LEU A 198 -14.16 4.81 10.31
N VAL A 199 -15.47 4.79 10.02
CA VAL A 199 -16.51 5.20 10.96
C VAL A 199 -16.59 4.15 12.07
N GLN A 200 -16.20 4.52 13.29
CA GLN A 200 -16.38 3.62 14.42
C GLN A 200 -17.87 3.48 14.74
N PRO A 201 -18.33 2.29 15.18
CA PRO A 201 -19.72 2.09 15.59
C PRO A 201 -20.21 3.06 16.68
N SER A 202 -19.29 3.68 17.43
CA SER A 202 -19.57 4.66 18.49
C SER A 202 -20.10 6.00 17.99
N ASP A 203 -19.91 6.35 16.72
CA ASP A 203 -20.40 7.62 16.15
C ASP A 203 -21.87 7.56 15.71
N VAL A 204 -22.44 6.36 15.59
CA VAL A 204 -23.87 6.17 15.27
C VAL A 204 -24.75 6.43 16.50
N SER A 205 -24.22 6.23 17.71
CA SER A 205 -24.99 6.36 18.96
C SER A 205 -25.21 7.81 19.42
N LYS A 206 -24.52 8.80 18.83
CA LYS A 206 -24.66 10.22 19.19
C LYS A 206 -25.56 11.04 18.27
N GLN A 207 -26.03 10.48 17.15
CA GLN A 207 -26.94 11.19 16.22
C GLN A 207 -28.40 10.76 16.31
N VAL A 208 -28.76 9.83 17.22
CA VAL A 208 -30.17 9.39 17.42
C VAL A 208 -30.71 9.82 18.79
N ALA A 209 -29.94 10.56 19.58
CA ALA A 209 -30.39 11.17 20.84
C ALA A 209 -30.23 12.69 20.76
N GLY A 210 -31.15 13.33 20.06
CA GLY A 210 -31.28 14.78 19.94
C GLY A 210 -32.65 15.14 19.38
#